data_AF-A0A966UGY7-F1
#
_entry.id   AF-A0A966UGY7-F1
#
_cell.length_a   1.000
_cell.length_b   1.000
_cell.length_c   1.000
_cell.angle_alpha   90.00
_cell.angle_beta   90.00
_cell.angle_gamma   90.00
#
_symmetry.space_group_name_H-M   'P 1'
#
loop_
_entity.id
_entity.type
_entity.pdbx_description
1 polymer ?
#
loop_
_entity_poly.entity_id
_entity_poly.type
_entity_poly.pdbx_seq_one_letter_code
_entity_poly.pdbx_strand_id
1 'polypeptide(L)' 'ELNELCKYARNTGQAAGGATRCSGGSDARLRGFDTGHYRSSSEFDATNALGQGFTSGGQSQWLKNFGAAARAVRAFG' A
#
# COMPACT_ATOMS: atom_id res chain seq x y z
N GLU A 1 3.53 -4.59 5.54
CA GLU A 1 4.22 -4.17 4.31
C GLU A 1 3.56 -2.99 3.62
N LEU A 2 2.28 -3.10 3.20
CA LEU A 2 1.62 -2.02 2.46
C LEU A 2 1.47 -0.71 3.22
N ASN A 3 1.22 -0.75 4.53
CA ASN A 3 1.16 0.48 5.33
C ASN A 3 2.50 1.21 5.31
N GLU A 4 3.62 0.50 5.39
CA GLU A 4 4.95 1.09 5.30
C GLU A 4 5.21 1.67 3.93
N LEU A 5 4.85 0.93 2.87
CA LEU A 5 5.00 1.40 1.51
C LEU A 5 4.16 2.66 1.24
N CYS A 6 2.92 2.70 1.74
CA CYS A 6 2.04 3.87 1.64
C CYS A 6 2.60 5.05 2.44
N LYS A 7 3.08 4.84 3.67
CA LYS A 7 3.68 5.89 4.50
C LYS A 7 4.88 6.52 3.80
N TYR A 8 5.72 5.69 3.17
CA TYR A 8 6.85 6.13 2.36
C TYR A 8 6.38 6.90 1.12
N ALA A 9 5.46 6.32 0.34
CA ALA A 9 4.95 6.93 -0.90
C ALA A 9 4.35 8.32 -0.63
N ARG A 10 3.54 8.44 0.42
CA ARG A 10 2.86 9.67 0.81
C ARG A 10 3.70 10.56 1.72
N ASN A 11 4.87 10.12 2.21
CA ASN A 11 5.68 10.83 3.20
C ASN A 11 4.85 11.39 4.35
N THR A 12 4.16 10.49 5.02
CA THR A 12 3.20 10.81 6.08
C THR A 12 3.84 11.37 7.35
N GLY A 13 5.14 11.12 7.56
CA GLY A 13 5.82 11.38 8.84
C GLY A 13 5.37 10.44 9.97
N GLN A 14 4.52 9.45 9.71
CA GLN A 14 4.11 8.46 10.70
C GLN A 14 5.29 7.55 11.05
N ALA A 15 5.31 7.08 12.30
CA ALA A 15 6.29 6.09 12.75
C ALA A 15 6.27 4.84 11.86
N ALA A 16 7.46 4.25 11.67
CA ALA A 16 7.62 2.98 10.99
C ALA A 16 6.88 1.86 11.74
N GLY A 17 6.40 0.88 10.99
CA GLY A 17 5.68 -0.30 11.51
C GLY A 17 4.30 -0.50 10.88
N GLY A 18 4.07 -1.69 10.33
CA GLY A 18 2.88 -1.98 9.52
C GLY A 18 1.53 -1.96 10.25
N ALA A 19 1.53 -1.87 11.59
CA ALA A 19 0.32 -1.84 12.42
C ALA A 19 -0.47 -0.53 12.27
N THR A 20 0.23 0.60 12.09
CA THR A 20 -0.42 1.90 11.94
C THR A 20 -0.87 2.07 10.50
N ARG A 21 -2.17 2.29 10.29
CA ARG A 21 -2.70 2.61 8.98
C ARG A 21 -2.09 3.91 8.46
N CYS A 22 -1.65 3.86 7.22
CA CYS A 22 -1.16 5.03 6.49
C CYS A 22 -2.27 6.11 6.38
N SER A 23 -1.95 7.35 6.73
CA SER A 23 -2.88 8.49 6.68
C SER A 23 -2.13 9.82 6.54
N GLY A 24 -2.76 10.84 5.96
CA GLY A 24 -2.15 12.15 5.75
C GLY A 24 -1.00 12.14 4.73
N GLY A 25 -0.13 13.15 4.78
CA GLY A 25 1.01 13.28 3.86
C GLY A 25 0.68 13.92 2.51
N SER A 26 1.66 13.88 1.60
CA SER A 26 1.61 14.44 0.25
C SER A 26 1.08 13.43 -0.78
N ASP A 27 0.83 13.89 -2.01
CA ASP A 27 0.52 13.01 -3.14
C ASP A 27 1.65 11.98 -3.37
N ALA A 28 1.27 10.71 -3.49
CA ALA A 28 2.17 9.58 -3.73
C ALA A 28 2.91 9.69 -5.08
N ARG A 29 2.32 10.39 -6.07
CA ARG A 29 2.93 10.63 -7.39
C ARG A 29 4.26 11.37 -7.30
N LEU A 30 4.45 12.21 -6.28
CA LEU A 30 5.70 12.93 -6.05
C LEU A 30 6.91 12.01 -5.80
N ARG A 31 6.67 10.72 -5.51
CA ARG A 31 7.70 9.69 -5.31
C ARG A 31 7.62 8.55 -6.32
N GLY A 32 6.92 8.77 -7.44
CA GLY A 32 6.80 7.80 -8.53
C GLY A 32 5.87 6.62 -8.22
N PHE A 33 4.93 6.79 -7.28
CA PHE A 33 3.87 5.82 -7.03
C PHE A 33 2.58 6.26 -7.73
N ASP A 34 1.82 5.27 -8.22
CA ASP A 34 0.43 5.50 -8.58
C ASP A 34 -0.38 5.80 -7.31
N THR A 35 -1.51 6.50 -7.43
CA THR A 35 -2.45 6.69 -6.30
C THR A 35 -3.49 5.58 -6.22
N GLY A 36 -3.52 4.70 -7.21
CA GLY A 36 -4.40 3.54 -7.30
C GLY A 36 -4.12 2.46 -6.26
N HIS A 37 -4.58 1.26 -6.58
CA HIS A 37 -4.60 0.12 -5.68
C HIS A 37 -3.28 -0.65 -5.77
N TYR A 38 -2.62 -0.83 -4.63
CA TYR A 38 -1.45 -1.68 -4.49
C TYR A 38 -1.83 -2.99 -3.82
N ARG A 39 -1.44 -4.11 -4.42
CA ARG A 39 -1.69 -5.46 -3.88
C ARG A 39 -0.53 -5.92 -2.99
N SER A 40 -0.86 -6.61 -1.89
CA SER A 40 0.09 -7.33 -1.03
C SER A 40 0.26 -8.78 -1.51
N SER A 41 1.35 -9.43 -1.11
CA SER A 41 1.54 -10.87 -1.21
C SER A 41 0.58 -11.68 -0.31
N SER A 42 -0.11 -11.04 0.63
CA SER A 42 -1.06 -11.69 1.53
C SER A 42 -2.39 -12.05 0.83
N GLU A 43 -2.74 -13.32 0.91
CA GLU A 43 -4.07 -13.83 0.53
C GLU A 43 -5.13 -13.37 1.54
N PHE A 44 -6.32 -13.04 1.04
CA PHE A 44 -7.51 -12.86 1.87
C PHE A 44 -8.40 -14.10 1.81
N ASP A 45 -8.69 -14.57 0.58
CA ASP A 45 -9.41 -15.83 0.33
C ASP A 45 -9.00 -16.42 -1.04
N ALA A 46 -9.69 -17.49 -1.47
CA ALA A 46 -9.44 -18.16 -2.75
C ALA A 46 -9.46 -17.19 -3.97
N THR A 47 -10.28 -16.15 -3.92
CA THR A 47 -10.53 -15.19 -5.00
C THR A 47 -9.95 -13.80 -4.75
N ASN A 48 -9.65 -13.43 -3.51
CA ASN A 48 -9.25 -12.08 -3.13
C ASN A 48 -7.86 -12.02 -2.52
N ALA A 49 -7.17 -10.91 -2.75
CA ALA A 49 -5.91 -10.55 -2.11
C ALA A 49 -6.09 -9.25 -1.32
N LEU A 50 -5.32 -9.09 -0.25
CA LEU A 50 -5.26 -7.83 0.50
C LEU A 50 -4.56 -6.76 -0.32
N GLY A 51 -5.01 -5.52 -0.18
CA GLY A 51 -4.36 -4.39 -0.79
C GLY A 51 -4.61 -3.05 -0.09
N GLN A 52 -3.99 -2.01 -0.63
CA GLN A 52 -4.07 -0.64 -0.13
C GLN A 52 -4.10 0.40 -1.26
N GLY A 53 -5.04 1.34 -1.19
CA GLY A 53 -5.11 2.52 -2.04
C GLY A 53 -4.23 3.65 -1.52
N PHE A 54 -3.42 4.24 -2.40
CA PHE A 54 -2.40 5.22 -2.00
C PHE A 54 -2.90 6.67 -2.05
N THR A 55 -4.11 6.93 -2.58
CA THR A 55 -4.77 8.24 -2.46
C THR A 55 -5.02 8.63 -1.00
N SER A 56 -5.57 7.71 -0.20
CA SER A 56 -6.02 7.99 1.17
C SER A 56 -5.44 7.03 2.22
N GLY A 57 -4.72 5.98 1.81
CA GLY A 57 -4.26 4.91 2.71
C GLY A 57 -5.34 3.86 2.98
N GLY A 58 -6.42 3.85 2.20
CA GLY A 58 -7.52 2.89 2.24
C GLY A 58 -7.05 1.44 2.14
N GLN A 59 -7.45 0.54 3.05
CA GLN A 59 -7.15 -0.90 2.94
C GLN A 59 -8.43 -1.66 2.66
N SER A 60 -8.37 -2.62 1.74
CA SER A 60 -9.46 -3.52 1.39
C SER A 60 -8.92 -4.77 0.71
N GLN A 61 -9.76 -5.77 0.56
CA GLN A 61 -9.56 -6.92 -0.31
C GLN A 61 -10.09 -6.63 -1.72
N TRP A 62 -9.41 -7.16 -2.74
CA TRP A 62 -9.84 -7.11 -4.13
C TRP A 62 -9.58 -8.43 -4.85
N LEU A 63 -10.37 -8.69 -5.89
CA LEU A 63 -10.23 -9.89 -6.71
C LEU A 63 -8.80 -10.04 -7.24
N LYS A 64 -8.27 -11.26 -7.23
CA LYS A 64 -6.92 -11.58 -7.72
C LYS A 64 -6.75 -11.26 -9.21
N ASN A 65 -7.83 -11.27 -9.99
CA ASN A 65 -7.83 -10.88 -11.40
C ASN A 65 -8.05 -9.36 -11.62
N PHE A 66 -8.23 -8.56 -10.57
CA PHE A 66 -8.33 -7.11 -10.68
C PHE A 66 -6.96 -6.49 -11.01
N GLY A 67 -6.95 -5.46 -11.86
CA GLY A 67 -5.77 -4.68 -12.20
C GLY A 67 -5.29 -3.81 -11.04
N ALA A 68 -4.38 -4.36 -10.22
CA ALA A 68 -3.72 -3.63 -9.13
C ALA A 68 -2.21 -3.55 -9.40
N ALA A 69 -1.60 -2.43 -9.02
CA ALA A 69 -0.16 -2.30 -9.04
C ALA A 69 0.47 -3.21 -7.97
N ALA A 70 1.67 -3.71 -8.23
CA ALA A 70 2.49 -4.39 -7.24
C ALA A 70 3.86 -3.70 -7.18
N ARG A 71 4.43 -3.59 -5.98
CA ARG A 71 5.79 -3.07 -5.81
C ARG A 71 6.55 -3.93 -4.83
N ALA A 72 7.71 -4.41 -5.26
CA ALA A 72 8.60 -5.15 -4.38
C ALA A 72 9.07 -4.24 -3.24
N VAL A 73 8.94 -4.74 -2.01
CA VAL A 73 9.50 -4.11 -0.81
C VAL A 73 10.76 -4.88 -0.45
N ARG A 74 11.86 -4.18 -0.15
CA ARG A 74 13.10 -4.80 0.30
C ARG A 74 13.49 -4.15 1.62
N ALA A 75 13.61 -4.96 2.67
CA ALA A 75 14.12 -4.51 3.97
C ALA A 75 15.65 -4.49 3.91
N PHE A 76 16.24 -3.48 4.55
CA PHE A 76 17.68 -3.39 4.77
C PHE A 76 17.90 -3.41 6.29
N GLY A 77 18.88 -4.21 6.74
CA GLY A 77 19.26 -4.37 8.14
C GLY A 77 20.70 -3.99 8.36
#